data_AF-A0A540VA39-F1
#
_entry.id   AF-A0A540VA39-F1
#
_cell.length_a   1.000
_cell.length_b   1.000
_cell.length_c   1.000
_cell.angle_alpha   90.00
_cell.angle_beta   90.00
_cell.angle_gamma   90.00
#
_symmetry.space_group_name_H-M   'P 1'
#
loop_
_entity.id
_entity.type
_entity.pdbx_description
1 polymer ?
#
loop_
_entity_poly.entity_id
_entity_poly.type
_entity_poly.pdbx_seq_one_letter_code
_entity_poly.pdbx_strand_id
1 'polypeptide(L)'
;MRGHSVSRYSLCHLIALALALAIGISSTAAADRLTPSEIHPRASQVIGELLSRYHYRDESIDDALSEAVYDAYFEALDPDRYYFLEADIQAFRHRADQLDDELR
;
A
#
# COMPACT_ATOMS: atom_id res chain seq x y z
N MET A 1 -62.14 -13.56 7.56
CA MET A 1 -61.88 -12.35 6.76
C MET A 1 -60.37 -12.14 6.71
N ARG A 2 -59.76 -12.34 5.52
CA ARG A 2 -58.35 -12.09 5.17
C ARG A 2 -58.00 -10.63 5.56
N GLY A 3 -56.88 -10.28 6.19
CA GLY A 3 -55.51 -10.76 6.04
C GLY A 3 -54.70 -9.70 5.30
N HIS A 4 -54.28 -8.59 5.93
CA HIS A 4 -53.45 -7.55 5.27
C HIS A 4 -52.44 -6.79 6.19
N SER A 5 -52.27 -7.12 7.47
CA SER A 5 -51.36 -6.36 8.36
C SER A 5 -49.88 -6.77 8.23
N VAL A 6 -49.60 -8.07 8.07
CA VAL A 6 -48.23 -8.62 8.03
C VAL A 6 -47.45 -8.21 6.76
N SER A 7 -48.16 -7.95 5.66
CA SER A 7 -47.57 -7.56 4.36
C SER A 7 -46.79 -6.24 4.43
N ARG A 8 -47.25 -5.30 5.28
CA ARG A 8 -46.65 -3.95 5.38
C ARG A 8 -45.30 -3.97 6.12
N TYR A 9 -45.18 -4.80 7.15
CA TYR A 9 -43.92 -4.95 7.91
C TYR A 9 -42.89 -5.80 7.14
N SER A 10 -43.34 -6.84 6.44
CA SER A 10 -42.49 -7.65 5.58
C SER A 10 -41.93 -6.85 4.40
N LEU A 11 -42.73 -5.92 3.84
CA LEU A 11 -42.30 -5.01 2.80
C LEU A 11 -41.25 -4.00 3.32
N CYS A 12 -41.43 -3.45 4.52
CA CYS A 12 -40.43 -2.57 5.15
C CYS A 12 -39.11 -3.28 5.46
N HIS A 13 -39.13 -4.53 5.94
CA HIS A 13 -37.91 -5.30 6.16
C HIS A 13 -37.17 -5.61 4.86
N LEU A 14 -37.89 -5.92 3.78
CA LEU A 14 -37.29 -6.12 2.47
C LEU A 14 -36.69 -4.84 1.89
N ILE A 15 -37.35 -3.70 2.08
CA ILE A 15 -36.83 -2.38 1.68
C ILE A 15 -35.58 -2.01 2.51
N ALA A 16 -35.59 -2.26 3.82
CA ALA A 16 -34.44 -2.00 4.69
C ALA A 16 -33.23 -2.88 4.37
N LEU A 17 -33.45 -4.15 4.06
CA LEU A 17 -32.39 -5.07 3.62
C LEU A 17 -31.83 -4.68 2.24
N ALA A 18 -32.70 -4.27 1.31
CA ALA A 18 -32.27 -3.78 -0.01
C ALA A 18 -31.49 -2.47 0.08
N LEU A 19 -31.87 -1.56 0.99
CA LEU A 19 -31.14 -0.32 1.24
C LEU A 19 -29.77 -0.57 1.89
N ALA A 20 -29.69 -1.50 2.86
CA ALA A 20 -28.43 -1.92 3.47
C ALA A 20 -27.48 -2.57 2.44
N LEU A 21 -28.02 -3.39 1.52
CA LEU A 21 -27.25 -3.99 0.44
C LEU A 21 -26.75 -2.93 -0.57
N ALA A 22 -27.55 -1.90 -0.86
CA ALA A 22 -27.17 -0.82 -1.77
C ALA A 22 -26.05 0.08 -1.22
N ILE A 23 -26.00 0.30 0.10
CA ILE A 23 -24.94 1.08 0.76
C ILE A 23 -23.59 0.32 0.73
N GLY A 24 -23.63 -1.02 0.74
CA GLY A 24 -22.45 -1.89 0.67
C GLY A 24 -21.74 -1.92 -0.69
N ILE A 25 -22.32 -1.30 -1.74
CA ILE A 25 -21.76 -1.26 -3.11
C ILE A 25 -21.11 0.12 -3.36
N SER A 26 -20.53 0.73 -2.32
CA SER A 26 -19.76 1.96 -2.48
C SER A 26 -18.49 1.68 -3.27
N SER A 27 -18.55 2.04 -4.55
CA SER A 27 -17.49 2.21 -5.54
C SER A 27 -16.07 2.00 -5.01
N THR A 28 -15.45 0.88 -5.37
CA THR A 28 -13.99 0.77 -5.39
C THR A 28 -13.51 1.70 -6.49
N ALA A 29 -13.23 2.97 -6.17
CA ALA A 29 -12.45 3.81 -7.05
C ALA A 29 -11.16 3.03 -7.33
N ALA A 30 -10.99 2.56 -8.57
CA ALA A 30 -9.76 1.91 -8.98
C ALA A 30 -8.65 2.95 -8.83
N ALA A 31 -7.88 2.85 -7.75
CA ALA A 31 -6.65 3.61 -7.64
C ALA A 31 -5.84 3.28 -8.89
N ASP A 32 -5.51 4.31 -9.67
CA ASP A 32 -4.73 4.12 -10.87
C ASP A 32 -3.42 3.45 -10.47
N ARG A 33 -3.09 2.32 -11.11
CA ARG A 33 -1.99 1.49 -10.65
C ARG A 33 -0.71 2.29 -10.85
N LEU A 34 -0.02 2.62 -9.75
CA LEU A 34 1.25 3.33 -9.82
C LEU A 34 2.28 2.44 -10.53
N THR A 35 2.84 2.97 -11.61
CA THR A 35 3.94 2.34 -12.34
C THR A 35 5.10 3.34 -12.44
N PRO A 36 6.35 2.90 -12.27
CA PRO A 36 7.50 3.76 -12.52
C PRO A 36 7.46 4.33 -13.95
N SER A 37 7.90 5.58 -14.10
CA SER A 37 8.12 6.18 -15.42
C SER A 37 9.41 5.62 -16.04
N GLU A 38 9.51 5.68 -17.37
CA GLU A 38 10.68 5.25 -18.15
C GLU A 38 12.02 5.82 -17.66
N ILE A 39 11.99 6.99 -17.00
CA ILE A 39 13.19 7.64 -16.46
C ILE A 39 13.65 7.05 -15.13
N HIS A 40 12.76 6.50 -14.31
CA HIS A 40 13.08 6.08 -12.95
C HIS A 40 14.15 4.99 -12.88
N PRO A 41 14.12 3.90 -13.69
CA PRO A 41 15.16 2.88 -13.63
C PRO A 41 16.56 3.43 -13.88
N ARG A 42 16.71 4.30 -14.91
CA ARG A 42 17.98 4.94 -15.23
C ARG A 42 18.41 5.92 -14.14
N ALA A 43 17.46 6.68 -13.58
CA ALA A 43 17.76 7.61 -12.51
C ALA A 43 18.27 6.88 -11.25
N SER A 44 17.63 5.77 -10.87
CA SER A 44 18.03 4.95 -9.72
C SER A 44 19.47 4.43 -9.87
N GLN A 45 19.83 3.92 -11.05
CA GLN A 45 21.20 3.46 -11.33
C GLN A 45 22.24 4.58 -11.21
N VAL A 46 21.96 5.75 -11.80
CA VAL A 46 22.86 6.91 -11.71
C VAL A 46 23.02 7.40 -10.27
N ILE A 47 21.94 7.39 -9.50
CA ILE A 47 21.97 7.76 -8.07
C ILE A 47 22.81 6.74 -7.29
N GLY A 48 22.64 5.44 -7.53
CA GLY A 48 23.45 4.37 -6.92
C GLY A 48 24.94 4.52 -7.22
N GLU A 49 25.30 4.80 -8.48
CA GLU A 49 26.69 5.09 -8.87
C GLU A 49 27.24 6.34 -8.19
N LEU A 50 26.44 7.39 -8.04
CA LEU A 50 26.87 8.64 -7.42
C LEU A 50 27.12 8.44 -5.93
N LEU A 51 26.21 7.76 -5.23
CA LEU A 51 26.33 7.46 -3.81
C LEU A 51 27.56 6.59 -3.54
N SER A 52 27.73 5.51 -4.31
CA SER A 52 28.87 4.61 -4.14
C SER A 52 30.23 5.25 -4.43
N ARG A 53 30.32 6.24 -5.33
CA ARG A 53 31.60 6.85 -5.71
C ARG A 53 31.92 8.16 -4.99
N TYR A 54 30.91 8.94 -4.60
CA TYR A 54 31.12 10.33 -4.18
C TYR A 54 30.57 10.64 -2.78
N HIS A 55 29.89 9.72 -2.11
CA HIS A 55 29.43 9.97 -0.75
C HIS A 55 30.62 10.07 0.22
N TYR A 56 30.60 11.08 1.09
CA TYR A 56 31.72 11.36 2.00
C TYR A 56 31.94 10.25 3.03
N ARG A 57 30.85 9.61 3.45
CA ARG A 57 30.88 8.44 4.31
C ARG A 57 30.99 7.22 3.41
N ASP A 58 32.07 6.46 3.57
CA ASP A 58 32.35 5.21 2.84
C ASP A 58 31.40 4.11 3.33
N GLU A 59 30.16 4.17 2.89
CA GLU A 59 29.15 3.16 3.13
C GLU A 59 28.90 2.38 1.83
N SER A 60 29.01 1.07 1.93
CA SER A 60 28.66 0.16 0.85
C SER A 60 27.15 0.19 0.60
N ILE A 61 26.76 0.18 -0.68
CA ILE A 61 25.38 -0.09 -1.06
C ILE A 61 25.23 -1.62 -1.08
N ASP A 62 24.75 -2.15 0.05
CA ASP A 62 24.62 -3.58 0.34
C ASP A 62 23.36 -3.88 1.16
N ASP A 63 23.14 -5.16 1.50
CA ASP A 63 21.99 -5.64 2.27
C ASP A 63 21.77 -4.88 3.60
N ALA A 64 22.84 -4.41 4.25
CA ALA A 64 22.73 -3.67 5.52
C ALA A 64 22.18 -2.25 5.29
N LEU A 65 22.58 -1.60 4.21
CA LEU A 65 21.95 -0.35 3.79
C LEU A 65 20.50 -0.59 3.37
N SER A 66 20.22 -1.65 2.61
CA SER A 66 18.87 -2.02 2.19
C SER A 66 17.91 -2.17 3.37
N GLU A 67 18.34 -2.85 4.43
CA GLU A 67 17.57 -3.02 5.66
C GLU A 67 17.27 -1.67 6.34
N ALA A 68 18.25 -0.77 6.42
CA ALA A 68 18.04 0.57 6.97
C ALA A 68 17.09 1.42 6.10
N VAL A 69 17.16 1.27 4.77
CA VAL A 69 16.27 1.96 3.83
C VAL A 69 14.84 1.41 3.94
N TYR A 70 14.67 0.10 4.13
CA TYR A 70 13.36 -0.52 4.34
C TYR A 70 12.64 0.10 5.54
N ASP A 71 13.32 0.22 6.68
CA ASP A 71 12.75 0.85 7.87
C ASP A 71 12.44 2.33 7.62
N ALA A 72 13.38 3.06 7.02
CA ALA A 72 13.21 4.48 6.70
C ALA A 72 12.07 4.73 5.69
N TYR A 73 11.80 3.80 4.79
CA TYR A 73 10.73 3.90 3.79
C TYR A 73 9.35 3.87 4.45
N PHE A 74 9.11 2.92 5.34
CA PHE A 74 7.83 2.85 6.06
C PHE A 74 7.65 3.99 7.05
N GLU A 75 8.72 4.43 7.71
CA GLU A 75 8.68 5.63 8.56
C GLU A 75 8.34 6.89 7.75
N ALA A 76 8.84 7.01 6.51
CA ALA A 76 8.52 8.14 5.63
C ALA A 76 7.09 8.07 5.07
N LEU A 77 6.54 6.87 4.85
CA LEU A 77 5.18 6.69 4.35
C LEU A 77 4.11 6.91 5.44
N ASP A 78 4.38 6.47 6.68
CA ASP A 78 3.42 6.50 7.77
C ASP A 78 4.10 6.75 9.14
N PRO A 79 4.62 7.97 9.38
CA PRO A 79 5.38 8.28 10.60
C PRO A 79 4.53 8.15 11.87
N ASP A 80 3.23 8.45 11.79
CA ASP A 80 2.31 8.35 12.93
C ASP A 80 1.66 6.96 13.06
N ARG A 81 1.94 6.02 12.12
CA ARG A 81 1.49 4.63 12.13
C ARG A 81 -0.03 4.45 12.13
N TYR A 82 -0.73 5.21 11.31
CA TYR A 82 -2.20 5.14 11.21
C TYR A 82 -2.70 4.26 10.08
N TYR A 83 -1.87 3.90 9.11
CA TYR A 83 -2.29 3.28 7.85
C TYR A 83 -1.88 1.81 7.72
N PHE A 84 -0.64 1.46 8.07
CA PHE A 84 -0.14 0.09 7.89
C PHE A 84 -0.36 -0.78 9.12
N LEU A 85 -0.77 -2.03 8.91
CA LEU A 85 -0.72 -3.06 9.94
C LEU A 85 0.68 -3.68 10.00
N GLU A 86 1.01 -4.29 11.13
CA GLU A 86 2.26 -5.06 11.26
C GLU A 86 2.36 -6.18 10.21
N ALA A 87 1.24 -6.83 9.91
CA ALA A 87 1.18 -7.87 8.88
C ALA A 87 1.49 -7.33 7.48
N ASP A 88 1.11 -6.09 7.18
CA ASP A 88 1.39 -5.46 5.88
C ASP A 88 2.89 -5.19 5.75
N ILE A 89 3.50 -4.60 6.77
CA ILE A 89 4.96 -4.35 6.82
C ILE A 89 5.71 -5.68 6.65
N GLN A 90 5.34 -6.70 7.42
CA GLN A 90 5.98 -8.01 7.37
C GLN A 90 5.82 -8.72 6.02
N ALA A 91 4.74 -8.47 5.27
CA ALA A 91 4.59 -9.01 3.92
C ALA A 91 5.70 -8.53 2.98
N PHE A 92 6.24 -7.33 3.18
CA PHE A 92 7.34 -6.76 2.39
C PHE A 92 8.73 -7.11 2.93
N ARG A 93 8.84 -7.80 4.06
CA ARG A 93 10.12 -8.10 4.72
C ARG A 93 11.10 -8.86 3.82
N HIS A 94 10.59 -9.70 2.92
CA HIS A 94 11.38 -10.46 1.95
C HIS A 94 12.12 -9.59 0.91
N ARG A 95 11.84 -8.28 0.84
CA ARG A 95 12.53 -7.33 -0.02
C ARG A 95 13.54 -6.46 0.72
N ALA A 96 13.56 -6.53 2.05
CA ALA A 96 14.37 -5.62 2.86
C ALA A 96 15.87 -5.73 2.56
N ASP A 97 16.35 -6.90 2.12
CA ASP A 97 17.74 -7.17 1.76
C ASP A 97 18.04 -7.03 0.26
N GLN A 98 17.05 -6.68 -0.57
CA GLN A 98 17.19 -6.66 -2.04
C GLN A 98 17.10 -5.25 -2.64
N LEU A 99 16.94 -4.21 -1.81
CA LEU A 99 16.73 -2.85 -2.30
C LEU A 99 17.97 -2.26 -3.00
N ASP A 100 19.18 -2.67 -2.61
CA ASP A 100 20.42 -2.26 -3.25
C ASP A 100 20.56 -2.82 -4.66
N ASP A 101 20.04 -4.02 -4.91
CA ASP A 101 20.04 -4.63 -6.24
C ASP A 101 19.22 -3.83 -7.25
N GLU A 102 18.19 -3.10 -6.80
CA GLU A 102 17.40 -2.21 -7.65
C GLU A 102 18.14 -0.92 -8.04
N LEU A 103 19.29 -0.65 -7.40
CA LEU A 103 20.14 0.52 -7.67
C LEU A 103 21.38 0.19 -8.52
N ARG A 104 21.62 -1.08 -8.87
CA ARG A 104 22.72 -1.53 -9.73
C ARG A 104 22.34 -1.59 -11.21
#